data_AF-A0A842ZWM2-F1
#
_entry.id   AF-A0A842ZWM2-F1
#
_cell.length_a   1.000
_cell.length_b   1.000
_cell.length_c   1.000
_cell.angle_alpha   90.00
_cell.angle_beta   90.00
_cell.angle_gamma   90.00
#
_symmetry.space_group_name_H-M   'P 1'
#
loop_
_entity.id
_entity.type
_entity.pdbx_description
1 polymer ?
#
loop_
_entity_poly.entity_id
_entity_poly.type
_entity_poly.pdbx_seq_one_letter_code
_entity_poly.pdbx_strand_id
1 'polypeptide(L)'
;MARTKKGIRVYQPLLERNLVMAQKKELALRFELSEESWLAEAAVQEFNAQMDQYESALHIERMPPGHLLVSFRNQLVQIPLLTPEWAVVLASDHCFTEHRSSVYGEALRRFKTIDPSATLEDVYPYINRRELLPRGQVGGCKRMRMPTSGQLIDPSRVNASPLPQLLVGEIPVPLLVQKRMRTFLTAEANVGQSTAVAITQFLAARRENFCPRISTLKPGQVVWLSLSATKHKPPGLQFARRVVSPIVLTLFTEEEFHKTAHTLTSLNQIHMEQSARILVEAYLQDTLIPQVEMELLFLRSYSVMEELIRNYMNIHQVILPTPGTILDAGRAMTHKRMIVEESVSGLFTSEIARKTYHAPESVDAYLKVFQSVLILSLYEMPIPLMARVTGRGQALIEEYMALVNQHFPNRNEIKRYLMEQGLEIV
;
A
#
# COMPACT_ATOMS: atom_id res chain seq x y z
N MET A 1 -30.56 -24.05 -7.58
CA MET A 1 -30.12 -23.04 -6.60
C MET A 1 -28.63 -22.77 -6.80
N ALA A 2 -28.31 -21.73 -7.58
CA ALA A 2 -26.93 -21.35 -7.86
C ALA A 2 -26.27 -20.80 -6.59
N ARG A 3 -25.22 -21.46 -6.11
CA ARG A 3 -24.32 -20.91 -5.09
C ARG A 3 -23.68 -19.65 -5.67
N THR A 4 -24.16 -18.49 -5.24
CA THR A 4 -23.45 -17.22 -5.38
C THR A 4 -22.09 -17.38 -4.71
N LYS A 5 -21.04 -17.57 -5.51
CA LYS A 5 -19.66 -17.41 -5.03
C LYS A 5 -19.58 -15.99 -4.48
N LYS A 6 -19.53 -15.83 -3.15
CA LYS A 6 -19.17 -14.54 -2.51
C LYS A 6 -17.83 -14.14 -3.11
N GLY A 7 -17.86 -13.27 -4.11
CA GLY A 7 -16.67 -12.73 -4.73
C GLY A 7 -15.82 -12.08 -3.65
N ILE A 8 -14.51 -12.26 -3.72
CA ILE A 8 -13.56 -11.54 -2.87
C ILE A 8 -13.86 -10.05 -3.10
N ARG A 9 -14.24 -9.33 -2.05
CA ARG A 9 -14.59 -7.92 -2.14
C ARG A 9 -13.32 -7.05 -2.21
N VAL A 10 -12.56 -7.20 -3.30
CA VAL A 10 -11.19 -6.67 -3.46
C VAL A 10 -11.12 -5.15 -3.27
N TYR A 11 -12.13 -4.41 -3.74
CA TYR A 11 -12.15 -2.94 -3.70
C TYR A 11 -12.86 -2.32 -2.48
N GLN A 12 -13.52 -3.10 -1.62
CA GLN A 12 -14.21 -2.54 -0.45
C GLN A 12 -13.31 -1.73 0.50
N PRO A 13 -12.04 -2.12 0.75
CA PRO A 13 -11.15 -1.32 1.58
C PRO A 13 -10.91 0.10 1.05
N LEU A 14 -11.14 0.35 -0.25
CA LEU A 14 -10.97 1.67 -0.87
C LEU A 14 -11.97 2.71 -0.36
N LEU A 15 -13.14 2.28 0.14
CA LEU A 15 -14.15 3.16 0.73
C LEU A 15 -13.62 3.94 1.94
N GLU A 16 -12.57 3.40 2.58
CA GLU A 16 -11.94 4.01 3.74
C GLU A 16 -10.75 4.93 3.37
N ARG A 17 -10.40 5.02 2.09
CA ARG A 17 -9.25 5.77 1.57
C ARG A 17 -9.61 7.21 1.23
N ASN A 18 -10.26 7.91 2.15
CA ASN A 18 -10.54 9.34 2.03
C ASN A 18 -10.41 10.06 3.39
N LEU A 19 -10.20 11.39 3.32
CA LEU A 19 -10.03 12.27 4.49
C LEU A 19 -11.20 12.14 5.47
N VAL A 20 -12.44 12.25 4.96
CA VAL A 20 -13.65 12.32 5.79
C VAL A 20 -13.81 11.05 6.63
N MET A 21 -13.65 9.88 6.01
CA MET A 21 -13.77 8.61 6.70
C MET A 21 -12.63 8.39 7.70
N ALA A 22 -11.42 8.81 7.37
CA ALA A 22 -10.29 8.76 8.29
C ALA A 22 -10.52 9.66 9.52
N GLN A 23 -10.90 10.93 9.30
CA GLN A 23 -11.24 11.86 10.38
C GLN A 23 -12.37 11.32 11.26
N LYS A 24 -13.47 10.83 10.67
CA LYS A 24 -14.60 10.26 11.42
C LYS A 24 -14.16 9.10 12.32
N LYS A 25 -13.42 8.13 11.78
CA LYS A 25 -12.97 6.96 12.52
C LYS A 25 -11.98 7.31 13.63
N GLU A 26 -11.00 8.16 13.34
CA GLU A 26 -9.98 8.53 14.32
C GLU A 26 -10.55 9.47 15.40
N LEU A 27 -11.48 10.36 15.04
CA LEU A 27 -12.20 11.20 15.99
C LEU A 27 -13.05 10.34 16.93
N ALA A 28 -13.83 9.40 16.38
CA ALA A 28 -14.64 8.49 17.19
C ALA A 28 -13.79 7.68 18.16
N LEU A 29 -12.63 7.18 17.70
CA LEU A 29 -11.69 6.47 18.56
C LEU A 29 -11.09 7.37 19.66
N ARG A 30 -10.69 8.60 19.31
CA ARG A 30 -9.99 9.52 20.22
C ARG A 30 -10.87 10.07 21.34
N PHE A 31 -12.16 10.25 21.06
CA PHE A 31 -13.16 10.83 21.96
C PHE A 31 -14.18 9.81 22.45
N GLU A 32 -13.88 8.51 22.32
CA GLU A 32 -14.71 7.40 22.80
C GLU A 32 -16.18 7.44 22.32
N LEU A 33 -16.37 7.90 21.08
CA LEU A 33 -17.68 7.96 20.45
C LEU A 33 -18.02 6.62 19.80
N SER A 34 -19.31 6.39 19.56
CA SER A 34 -19.75 5.26 18.74
C SER A 34 -19.21 5.38 17.31
N GLU A 35 -19.10 4.25 16.63
CA GLU A 35 -18.54 4.19 15.28
C GLU A 35 -19.40 4.95 14.25
N GLU A 36 -20.71 4.92 14.44
CA GLU A 36 -21.71 5.64 13.64
C GLU A 36 -22.15 6.92 14.37
N SER A 37 -21.25 7.53 15.15
CA SER A 37 -21.54 8.75 15.89
C SER A 37 -21.93 9.88 14.94
N TRP A 38 -23.18 10.33 15.07
CA TRP A 38 -23.68 11.54 14.41
C TRP A 38 -22.79 12.75 14.73
N LEU A 39 -22.33 12.88 15.98
CA LEU A 39 -21.46 13.98 16.39
C LEU A 39 -20.14 13.97 15.61
N ALA A 40 -19.54 12.78 15.44
CA ALA A 40 -18.29 12.66 14.71
C ALA A 40 -18.46 13.04 13.24
N GLU A 41 -19.54 12.58 12.63
CA GLU A 41 -19.86 12.88 11.23
C GLU A 41 -20.15 14.37 11.02
N ALA A 42 -21.03 14.96 11.83
CA ALA A 42 -21.42 16.35 11.70
C ALA A 42 -20.26 17.31 12.00
N ALA A 43 -19.43 17.01 13.02
CA ALA A 43 -18.25 17.81 13.33
C ALA A 43 -17.21 17.79 12.19
N VAL A 44 -17.00 16.64 11.54
CA VAL A 44 -16.09 16.50 10.40
C VAL A 44 -16.60 17.27 9.19
N GLN A 45 -17.90 17.16 8.87
CA GLN A 45 -18.52 17.87 7.76
C GLN A 45 -18.44 19.38 7.95
N GLU A 46 -18.87 19.88 9.11
CA GLU A 46 -18.85 21.31 9.43
C GLU A 46 -17.41 21.84 9.39
N PHE A 47 -16.46 21.15 10.04
CA PHE A 47 -15.06 21.59 10.06
C PHE A 47 -14.47 21.68 8.65
N ASN A 48 -14.66 20.66 7.82
CA ASN A 48 -14.10 20.65 6.47
C ASN A 48 -14.76 21.72 5.60
N ALA A 49 -16.07 21.94 5.69
CA ALA A 49 -16.75 23.01 4.96
C ALA A 49 -16.21 24.40 5.33
N GLN A 50 -16.01 24.67 6.63
CA GLN A 50 -15.44 25.94 7.09
C GLN A 50 -13.98 26.12 6.64
N MET A 51 -13.19 25.05 6.66
CA MET A 51 -11.81 25.08 6.18
C MET A 51 -11.73 25.25 4.66
N ASP A 52 -12.57 24.55 3.88
CA ASP A 52 -12.63 24.68 2.42
C ASP A 52 -12.97 26.11 2.02
N GLN A 53 -13.94 26.74 2.69
CA GLN A 53 -14.30 28.14 2.46
C GLN A 53 -13.14 29.09 2.79
N TYR A 54 -12.49 28.90 3.95
CA TYR A 54 -11.36 29.72 4.38
C TYR A 54 -10.17 29.61 3.43
N GLU A 55 -9.79 28.39 3.05
CA GLU A 55 -8.65 28.12 2.18
C GLU A 55 -8.90 28.61 0.75
N SER A 56 -10.13 28.45 0.25
CA SER A 56 -10.53 29.00 -1.06
C SER A 56 -10.42 30.52 -1.10
N ALA A 57 -10.85 31.22 -0.03
CA ALA A 57 -10.75 32.68 0.04
C ALA A 57 -9.29 33.20 0.04
N LEU A 58 -8.35 32.38 0.53
CA LEU A 58 -6.92 32.71 0.58
C LEU A 58 -6.11 32.06 -0.55
N HIS A 59 -6.76 31.38 -1.50
CA HIS A 59 -6.10 30.66 -2.59
C HIS A 59 -5.06 29.64 -2.10
N ILE A 60 -5.35 29.00 -0.96
CA ILE A 60 -4.51 27.93 -0.40
C ILE A 60 -4.91 26.63 -1.08
N GLU A 61 -4.06 26.15 -1.98
CA GLU A 61 -4.28 24.88 -2.65
C GLU A 61 -3.65 23.71 -1.88
N ARG A 62 -4.49 22.71 -1.57
CA ARG A 62 -4.10 21.45 -0.95
C ARG A 62 -4.27 20.30 -1.92
N MET A 63 -3.46 19.26 -1.70
CA MET A 63 -3.55 18.00 -2.42
C MET A 63 -4.43 17.02 -1.64
N PRO A 64 -5.62 16.65 -2.14
CA PRO A 64 -6.43 15.61 -1.51
C PRO A 64 -5.76 14.24 -1.64
N PRO A 65 -6.05 13.28 -0.75
CA PRO A 65 -5.62 11.91 -0.97
C PRO A 65 -6.17 11.33 -2.27
N GLY A 66 -5.42 10.41 -2.87
CA GLY A 66 -5.74 9.82 -4.15
C GLY A 66 -5.36 10.68 -5.35
N HIS A 67 -4.65 11.80 -5.18
CA HIS A 67 -4.29 12.73 -6.26
C HIS A 67 -2.78 12.78 -6.50
N LEU A 68 -2.40 12.70 -7.77
CA LEU A 68 -1.04 12.80 -8.28
C LEU A 68 -0.76 14.24 -8.75
N LEU A 69 0.35 14.82 -8.31
CA LEU A 69 0.85 16.09 -8.81
C LEU A 69 1.69 15.87 -10.06
N VAL A 70 1.41 16.62 -11.13
CA VAL A 70 2.24 16.64 -12.34
C VAL A 70 2.53 18.07 -12.78
N SER A 71 3.56 18.25 -13.60
CA SER A 71 3.84 19.53 -14.26
C SER A 71 3.47 19.40 -15.73
N PHE A 72 2.50 20.19 -16.19
CA PHE A 72 2.10 20.26 -17.59
C PHE A 72 2.22 21.71 -18.04
N ARG A 73 3.08 21.96 -19.05
CA ARG A 73 3.33 23.31 -19.59
C ARG A 73 3.72 24.32 -18.51
N ASN A 74 4.60 23.88 -17.62
CA ASN A 74 5.12 24.63 -16.46
C ASN A 74 4.05 25.04 -15.44
N GLN A 75 2.86 24.43 -15.49
CA GLN A 75 1.82 24.58 -14.48
C GLN A 75 1.61 23.26 -13.73
N LEU A 76 1.38 23.38 -12.43
CA LEU A 76 1.09 22.24 -11.58
C LEU A 76 -0.35 21.79 -11.81
N VAL A 77 -0.54 20.50 -12.04
CA VAL A 77 -1.85 19.88 -12.27
C VAL A 77 -2.02 18.72 -11.31
N GLN A 78 -3.15 18.71 -10.61
CA GLN A 78 -3.55 17.59 -9.77
C GLN A 78 -4.37 16.61 -10.62
N ILE A 79 -3.95 15.37 -10.75
CA ILE A 79 -4.69 14.31 -11.44
C ILE A 79 -5.28 13.36 -10.38
N PRO A 80 -6.61 13.22 -10.26
CA PRO A 80 -7.19 12.22 -9.38
C PRO A 80 -6.92 10.83 -9.95
N LEU A 81 -6.32 9.95 -9.13
CA LEU A 81 -6.19 8.53 -9.38
C LEU A 81 -7.28 7.74 -8.62
N LEU A 82 -7.74 8.25 -7.48
CA LEU A 82 -8.85 7.68 -6.72
C LEU A 82 -9.62 8.80 -6.01
N THR A 83 -10.92 8.91 -6.28
CA THR A 83 -11.84 9.78 -5.53
C THR A 83 -12.80 8.93 -4.69
N PRO A 84 -13.46 9.51 -3.66
CA PRO A 84 -14.48 8.79 -2.90
C PRO A 84 -15.60 8.21 -3.76
N GLU A 85 -16.03 8.95 -4.80
CA GLU A 85 -17.08 8.53 -5.72
C GLU A 85 -16.63 7.32 -6.55
N TRP A 86 -15.39 7.37 -7.07
CA TRP A 86 -14.82 6.24 -7.79
C TRP A 86 -14.58 5.02 -6.89
N ALA A 87 -14.23 5.23 -5.62
CA ALA A 87 -14.12 4.13 -4.67
C ALA A 87 -15.47 3.41 -4.45
N VAL A 88 -16.58 4.16 -4.39
CA VAL A 88 -17.94 3.59 -4.30
C VAL A 88 -18.28 2.76 -5.54
N VAL A 89 -17.99 3.28 -6.74
CA VAL A 89 -18.22 2.56 -8.01
C VAL A 89 -17.38 1.28 -8.06
N LEU A 90 -16.07 1.36 -7.78
CA LEU A 90 -15.18 0.20 -7.73
C LEU A 90 -15.63 -0.86 -6.71
N ALA A 91 -16.09 -0.41 -5.53
CA ALA A 91 -16.58 -1.30 -4.48
C ALA A 91 -17.91 -2.00 -4.82
N SER A 92 -18.68 -1.45 -5.76
CA SER A 92 -20.00 -1.96 -6.18
C SER A 92 -19.92 -2.81 -7.44
N ASP A 93 -19.30 -2.29 -8.51
CA ASP A 93 -19.33 -2.87 -9.85
C ASP A 93 -18.05 -3.66 -10.19
N HIS A 94 -16.97 -3.42 -9.42
CA HIS A 94 -15.67 -4.07 -9.57
C HIS A 94 -15.01 -3.89 -10.96
N CYS A 95 -15.42 -2.89 -11.75
CA CYS A 95 -14.91 -2.64 -13.09
C CYS A 95 -13.70 -1.69 -13.09
N PHE A 96 -12.50 -2.25 -13.03
CA PHE A 96 -11.25 -1.48 -13.12
C PHE A 96 -11.07 -0.76 -14.46
N THR A 97 -11.51 -1.36 -15.57
CA THR A 97 -11.36 -0.80 -16.91
C THR A 97 -12.14 0.52 -17.08
N GLU A 98 -13.33 0.60 -16.50
CA GLU A 98 -14.14 1.81 -16.50
C GLU A 98 -13.51 2.89 -15.65
N HIS A 99 -13.10 2.56 -14.42
CA HIS A 99 -12.38 3.48 -13.55
C HIS A 99 -11.15 4.08 -14.24
N ARG A 100 -10.35 3.25 -14.90
CA ARG A 100 -9.19 3.70 -15.67
C ARG A 100 -9.57 4.68 -16.79
N SER A 101 -10.67 4.43 -17.49
CA SER A 101 -11.19 5.35 -18.51
C SER A 101 -11.66 6.68 -17.90
N SER A 102 -12.28 6.65 -16.72
CA SER A 102 -12.66 7.85 -15.97
C SER A 102 -11.46 8.69 -15.57
N VAL A 103 -10.39 8.06 -15.09
CA VAL A 103 -9.13 8.75 -14.75
C VAL A 103 -8.54 9.46 -15.98
N TYR A 104 -8.56 8.83 -17.16
CA TYR A 104 -8.06 9.45 -18.39
C TYR A 104 -8.91 10.65 -18.83
N GLY A 105 -10.23 10.50 -18.79
CA GLY A 105 -11.15 11.58 -19.15
C GLY A 105 -10.98 12.79 -18.25
N GLU A 106 -10.85 12.56 -16.94
CA GLU A 106 -10.67 13.62 -15.95
C GLU A 106 -9.28 14.28 -16.05
N ALA A 107 -8.22 13.52 -16.25
CA ALA A 107 -6.88 14.05 -16.50
C ALA A 107 -6.85 14.94 -17.75
N LEU A 108 -7.45 14.47 -18.85
CA LEU A 108 -7.57 15.25 -20.09
C LEU A 108 -8.37 16.54 -19.88
N ARG A 109 -9.49 16.47 -19.15
CA ARG A 109 -10.31 17.63 -18.83
C ARG A 109 -9.49 18.70 -18.10
N ARG A 110 -8.64 18.31 -17.15
CA ARG A 110 -7.73 19.22 -16.43
C ARG A 110 -6.59 19.75 -17.30
N PHE A 111 -6.08 18.95 -18.22
CA PHE A 111 -5.06 19.44 -19.17
C PHE A 111 -5.65 20.48 -20.12
N LYS A 112 -6.91 20.28 -20.52
CA LYS A 112 -7.65 21.21 -21.39
C LYS A 112 -7.95 22.57 -20.78
N THR A 113 -7.96 22.70 -19.45
CA THR A 113 -8.08 24.02 -18.82
C THR A 113 -6.80 24.85 -18.95
N ILE A 114 -5.66 24.21 -19.17
CA ILE A 114 -4.36 24.87 -19.36
C ILE A 114 -4.07 25.05 -20.86
N ASP A 115 -4.36 24.03 -21.65
CA ASP A 115 -4.29 24.10 -23.10
C ASP A 115 -5.49 23.41 -23.76
N PRO A 116 -6.37 24.17 -24.45
CA PRO A 116 -7.56 23.60 -25.09
C PRO A 116 -7.29 22.57 -26.20
N SER A 117 -6.09 22.56 -26.80
CA SER A 117 -5.66 21.60 -27.82
C SER A 117 -5.11 20.28 -27.26
N ALA A 118 -4.96 20.18 -25.92
CA ALA A 118 -4.46 18.98 -25.26
C ALA A 118 -5.29 17.73 -25.63
N THR A 119 -4.57 16.63 -25.84
CA THR A 119 -5.10 15.32 -26.23
C THR A 119 -4.74 14.25 -25.21
N LEU A 120 -5.24 13.03 -25.40
CA LEU A 120 -4.83 11.91 -24.55
C LEU A 120 -3.35 11.56 -24.70
N GLU A 121 -2.72 11.87 -25.83
CA GLU A 121 -1.28 11.66 -26.02
C GLU A 121 -0.45 12.53 -25.07
N ASP A 122 -0.96 13.71 -24.68
CA ASP A 122 -0.32 14.56 -23.67
C ASP A 122 -0.46 13.99 -22.25
N VAL A 123 -1.53 13.23 -21.99
CA VAL A 123 -1.87 12.67 -20.68
C VAL A 123 -1.10 11.36 -20.41
N TYR A 124 -0.98 10.50 -21.41
CA TYR A 124 -0.39 9.16 -21.26
C TYR A 124 1.03 9.12 -20.65
N PRO A 125 1.96 10.05 -20.92
CA PRO A 125 3.29 10.05 -20.30
C PRO A 125 3.26 10.03 -18.76
N TYR A 126 2.22 10.62 -18.16
CA TYR A 126 2.09 10.81 -16.72
C TYR A 126 1.38 9.65 -16.02
N ILE A 127 0.37 9.05 -16.65
CA ILE A 127 -0.52 8.08 -15.96
C ILE A 127 -0.65 6.73 -16.66
N ASN A 128 -0.34 6.62 -17.96
CA ASN A 128 -0.35 5.32 -18.64
C ASN A 128 0.51 5.29 -19.91
N ARG A 129 1.82 5.11 -19.72
CA ARG A 129 2.81 4.97 -20.80
C ARG A 129 2.57 3.77 -21.73
N ARG A 130 1.70 2.83 -21.34
CA ARG A 130 1.38 1.66 -22.18
C ARG A 130 0.69 2.06 -23.49
N GLU A 131 -0.12 3.11 -23.50
CA GLU A 131 -0.83 3.55 -24.71
C GLU A 131 0.10 4.21 -25.73
N LEU A 132 1.29 4.67 -25.30
CA LEU A 132 2.32 5.23 -26.18
C LEU A 132 3.09 4.14 -26.95
N LEU A 133 2.94 2.87 -26.57
CA LEU A 133 3.63 1.76 -27.22
C LEU A 133 2.80 1.19 -28.37
N PRO A 134 3.44 0.78 -29.48
CA PRO A 134 2.74 0.16 -30.60
C PRO A 134 1.95 -1.07 -30.12
N ARG A 135 0.69 -1.18 -30.56
CA ARG A 135 -0.09 -2.40 -30.34
C ARG A 135 0.53 -3.52 -31.16
N GLY A 136 0.76 -4.67 -30.54
CA GLY A 136 1.29 -5.84 -31.26
C GLY A 136 0.37 -6.24 -32.41
N GLN A 137 0.94 -6.81 -33.48
CA GLN A 137 0.16 -7.35 -34.59
C GLN A 137 -0.89 -8.35 -34.10
N VAL A 138 -2.07 -8.35 -34.74
CA VAL A 138 -3.15 -9.31 -34.47
C VAL A 138 -2.59 -10.72 -34.63
N GLY A 139 -2.64 -11.54 -33.56
CA GLY A 139 -2.10 -12.90 -33.54
C GLY A 139 -0.71 -13.06 -32.90
N GLY A 140 -0.05 -11.98 -32.49
CA GLY A 140 1.21 -12.05 -31.72
C GLY A 140 1.04 -12.73 -30.36
N CYS A 141 2.10 -13.41 -29.88
CA CYS A 141 2.07 -14.15 -28.61
C CYS A 141 1.58 -13.24 -27.46
N LYS A 142 0.42 -13.57 -26.89
CA LYS A 142 -0.25 -12.86 -25.78
C LYS A 142 0.48 -13.01 -24.43
N ARG A 143 1.69 -13.57 -24.41
CA ARG A 143 2.42 -13.78 -23.16
C ARG A 143 2.88 -12.44 -22.58
N MET A 144 2.67 -12.29 -21.27
CA MET A 144 3.24 -11.22 -20.47
C MET A 144 4.76 -11.18 -20.74
N ARG A 145 5.28 -10.06 -21.24
CA ARG A 145 6.73 -9.92 -21.48
C ARG A 145 7.39 -9.40 -20.22
N MET A 146 7.87 -10.32 -19.40
CA MET A 146 8.56 -9.97 -18.17
C MET A 146 10.02 -9.56 -18.46
N PRO A 147 10.52 -8.54 -17.76
CA PRO A 147 11.92 -8.18 -17.85
C PRO A 147 12.78 -9.30 -17.26
N THR A 148 13.97 -9.54 -17.83
CA THR A 148 14.93 -10.55 -17.36
C THR A 148 15.98 -9.97 -16.42
N SER A 149 16.06 -8.65 -16.33
CA SER A 149 16.96 -7.90 -15.45
C SER A 149 16.27 -6.62 -14.98
N GLY A 150 16.83 -6.01 -13.93
CA GLY A 150 16.39 -4.75 -13.37
C GLY A 150 17.47 -4.17 -12.47
N GLN A 151 17.31 -2.91 -12.07
CA GLN A 151 18.17 -2.29 -11.07
C GLN A 151 17.70 -2.65 -9.66
N LEU A 152 18.64 -3.10 -8.82
CA LEU A 152 18.36 -3.32 -7.40
C LEU A 152 18.20 -1.96 -6.72
N ILE A 153 17.03 -1.74 -6.13
CA ILE A 153 16.74 -0.57 -5.30
C ILE A 153 17.52 -0.67 -3.98
N ASP A 154 18.33 0.35 -3.71
CA ASP A 154 18.98 0.58 -2.43
C ASP A 154 18.05 1.41 -1.52
N PRO A 155 17.51 0.83 -0.43
CA PRO A 155 16.59 1.54 0.47
C PRO A 155 17.16 2.81 1.06
N SER A 156 18.48 2.86 1.28
CA SER A 156 19.13 4.04 1.86
C SER A 156 19.11 5.25 0.93
N ARG A 157 18.90 5.01 -0.38
CA ARG A 157 18.77 6.04 -1.41
C ARG A 157 17.32 6.38 -1.74
N VAL A 158 16.36 5.66 -1.17
CA VAL A 158 14.93 5.95 -1.36
C VAL A 158 14.59 7.18 -0.52
N ASN A 159 14.32 8.29 -1.22
CA ASN A 159 13.97 9.54 -0.57
C ASN A 159 12.51 9.53 -0.10
N ALA A 160 12.27 8.95 1.08
CA ALA A 160 10.98 9.04 1.74
C ALA A 160 10.80 10.44 2.33
N SER A 161 9.78 11.16 1.89
CA SER A 161 9.38 12.46 2.45
C SER A 161 8.12 12.27 3.29
N PRO A 162 8.22 11.74 4.53
CA PRO A 162 7.06 11.51 5.37
C PRO A 162 6.34 12.83 5.64
N LEU A 163 5.01 12.78 5.64
CA LEU A 163 4.21 13.92 6.07
C LEU A 163 4.51 14.22 7.55
N PRO A 164 4.69 15.49 7.93
CA PRO A 164 4.92 15.85 9.32
C PRO A 164 3.82 15.27 10.21
N GLN A 165 4.18 14.50 11.24
CA GLN A 165 3.21 14.07 12.25
C GLN A 165 3.01 15.21 13.26
N LEU A 166 2.26 16.23 12.87
CA LEU A 166 2.01 17.40 13.71
C LEU A 166 1.18 17.03 14.94
N LEU A 167 1.61 17.49 16.12
CA LEU A 167 0.89 17.26 17.37
C LEU A 167 -0.38 18.14 17.42
N VAL A 168 -1.39 17.64 18.12
CA VAL A 168 -2.64 18.39 18.34
C VAL A 168 -2.31 19.69 19.07
N GLY A 169 -2.65 20.83 18.46
CA GLY A 169 -2.39 22.17 19.01
C GLY A 169 -1.23 22.92 18.35
N GLU A 170 -0.41 22.26 17.53
CA GLU A 170 0.68 22.91 16.78
C GLU A 170 0.18 23.65 15.53
N ILE A 171 -1.00 23.28 15.03
CA ILE A 171 -1.59 23.88 13.83
C ILE A 171 -2.55 25.00 14.25
N PRO A 172 -2.27 26.26 13.88
CA PRO A 172 -3.18 27.36 14.16
C PRO A 172 -4.45 27.19 13.32
N VAL A 173 -5.58 26.96 13.99
CA VAL A 173 -6.89 27.00 13.35
C VAL A 173 -7.30 28.47 13.18
N PRO A 174 -7.80 28.90 12.01
CA PRO A 174 -8.24 30.28 11.82
C PRO A 174 -9.32 30.68 12.83
N LEU A 175 -9.25 31.90 13.38
CA LEU A 175 -10.19 32.38 14.41
C LEU A 175 -11.65 32.28 13.99
N LEU A 176 -11.94 32.52 12.70
CA LEU A 176 -13.29 32.40 12.15
C LEU A 176 -13.80 30.96 12.22
N VAL A 177 -12.97 29.99 11.82
CA VAL A 177 -13.28 28.56 11.87
C VAL A 177 -13.43 28.11 13.32
N GLN A 178 -12.55 28.54 14.23
CA GLN A 178 -12.68 28.24 15.66
C GLN A 178 -14.01 28.74 16.24
N LYS A 179 -14.41 29.98 15.91
CA LYS A 179 -15.66 30.57 16.40
C LYS A 179 -16.87 29.78 15.88
N ARG A 180 -16.88 29.43 14.58
CA ARG A 180 -17.96 28.64 13.95
C ARG A 180 -18.06 27.24 14.57
N MET A 181 -16.94 26.53 14.66
CA MET A 181 -16.88 25.21 15.27
C MET A 181 -17.31 25.22 16.72
N ARG A 182 -16.88 26.23 17.50
CA ARG A 182 -17.32 26.37 18.90
C ARG A 182 -18.83 26.57 18.98
N THR A 183 -19.40 27.48 18.20
CA THR A 183 -20.85 27.71 18.19
C THR A 183 -21.59 26.41 17.87
N PHE A 184 -21.23 25.74 16.77
CA PHE A 184 -21.84 24.48 16.35
C PHE A 184 -21.74 23.40 17.45
N LEU A 185 -20.53 23.11 17.93
CA LEU A 185 -20.31 22.04 18.90
C LEU A 185 -20.98 22.31 20.25
N THR A 186 -20.97 23.56 20.75
CA THR A 186 -21.56 23.87 22.06
C THR A 186 -23.06 24.10 22.02
N ALA A 187 -23.57 24.83 21.02
CA ALA A 187 -24.97 25.26 20.99
C ALA A 187 -25.87 24.23 20.32
N GLU A 188 -25.38 23.52 19.30
CA GLU A 188 -26.18 22.58 18.51
C GLU A 188 -25.89 21.13 18.94
N ALA A 189 -24.63 20.80 19.19
CA ALA A 189 -24.23 19.43 19.54
C ALA A 189 -24.05 19.18 21.05
N ASN A 190 -24.28 20.19 21.89
CA ASN A 190 -24.21 20.14 23.36
C ASN A 190 -22.89 19.56 23.92
N VAL A 191 -21.77 19.84 23.24
CA VAL A 191 -20.43 19.43 23.65
C VAL A 191 -19.81 20.50 24.55
N GLY A 192 -19.12 20.08 25.63
CA GLY A 192 -18.41 21.00 26.51
C GLY A 192 -17.34 21.84 25.79
N GLN A 193 -17.10 23.06 26.25
CA GLN A 193 -16.21 24.01 25.57
C GLN A 193 -14.78 23.49 25.36
N SER A 194 -14.20 22.83 26.38
CA SER A 194 -12.87 22.24 26.30
C SER A 194 -12.79 21.13 25.24
N THR A 195 -13.80 20.25 25.23
CA THR A 195 -13.93 19.18 24.24
C THR A 195 -14.12 19.75 22.83
N ALA A 196 -14.89 20.82 22.67
CA ALA A 196 -15.09 21.47 21.37
C ALA A 196 -13.78 22.03 20.77
N VAL A 197 -12.94 22.66 21.60
CA VAL A 197 -11.61 23.11 21.20
C VAL A 197 -10.73 21.93 20.81
N ALA A 198 -10.71 20.86 21.63
CA ALA A 198 -9.92 19.67 21.36
C ALA A 198 -10.33 18.97 20.05
N ILE A 199 -11.63 18.85 19.77
CA ILE A 199 -12.16 18.31 18.51
C ILE A 199 -11.67 19.16 17.33
N THR A 200 -11.79 20.47 17.44
CA THR A 200 -11.41 21.40 16.37
C THR A 200 -9.91 21.33 16.05
N GLN A 201 -9.06 21.33 17.09
CA GLN A 201 -7.60 21.19 16.93
C GLN A 201 -7.23 19.82 16.37
N PHE A 202 -7.91 18.76 16.82
CA PHE A 202 -7.68 17.41 16.30
C PHE A 202 -8.01 17.32 14.80
N LEU A 203 -9.16 17.86 14.37
CA LEU A 203 -9.57 17.84 12.96
C LEU A 203 -8.63 18.66 12.08
N ALA A 204 -8.12 19.78 12.59
CA ALA A 204 -7.11 20.59 11.91
C ALA A 204 -5.80 19.83 11.70
N ALA A 205 -5.30 19.15 12.74
CA ALA A 205 -4.13 18.28 12.63
C ALA A 205 -4.32 17.19 11.56
N ARG A 206 -5.50 16.55 11.53
CA ARG A 206 -5.80 15.54 10.51
C ARG A 206 -5.90 16.12 9.11
N ARG A 207 -6.50 17.28 8.94
CA ARG A 207 -6.58 17.92 7.62
C ARG A 207 -5.20 18.24 7.06
N GLU A 208 -4.29 18.78 7.87
CA GLU A 208 -2.91 19.05 7.43
C GLU A 208 -2.17 17.76 7.06
N ASN A 209 -2.29 16.72 7.89
CA ASN A 209 -1.58 15.46 7.67
C ASN A 209 -2.12 14.65 6.48
N PHE A 210 -3.40 14.78 6.14
CA PHE A 210 -4.02 14.02 5.05
C PHE A 210 -4.12 14.82 3.76
N CYS A 211 -4.14 16.15 3.84
CA CYS A 211 -4.22 17.05 2.68
C CYS A 211 -3.10 18.09 2.74
N PRO A 212 -1.84 17.73 2.47
CA PRO A 212 -0.73 18.67 2.50
C PRO A 212 -0.90 19.77 1.44
N ARG A 213 -0.25 20.92 1.65
CA ARG A 213 -0.21 22.00 0.65
C ARG A 213 0.55 21.55 -0.59
N ILE A 214 0.10 21.96 -1.77
CA ILE A 214 0.77 21.60 -3.04
C ILE A 214 2.22 22.08 -3.07
N SER A 215 2.52 23.21 -2.43
CA SER A 215 3.88 23.76 -2.33
C SER A 215 4.88 22.86 -1.58
N THR A 216 4.40 21.88 -0.82
CA THR A 216 5.24 20.89 -0.12
C THR A 216 5.53 19.65 -0.95
N LEU A 217 4.87 19.53 -2.11
CA LEU A 217 4.96 18.37 -3.00
C LEU A 217 5.74 18.72 -4.27
N LYS A 218 6.32 17.69 -4.88
CA LYS A 218 7.02 17.77 -6.17
C LYS A 218 6.19 17.06 -7.25
N PRO A 219 6.31 17.48 -8.52
CA PRO A 219 5.75 16.71 -9.63
C PRO A 219 6.21 15.24 -9.60
N GLY A 220 5.30 14.33 -9.91
CA GLY A 220 5.49 12.89 -9.78
C GLY A 220 5.07 12.31 -8.43
N GLN A 221 4.74 13.15 -7.43
CA GLN A 221 4.29 12.69 -6.12
C GLN A 221 2.76 12.59 -6.01
N VAL A 222 2.29 11.57 -5.31
CA VAL A 222 0.88 11.32 -4.98
C VAL A 222 0.69 11.33 -3.47
N VAL A 223 -0.37 11.98 -3.00
CA VAL A 223 -0.83 11.82 -1.61
C VAL A 223 -1.74 10.60 -1.57
N TRP A 224 -1.39 9.60 -0.78
CA TRP A 224 -2.10 8.33 -0.74
C TRP A 224 -2.44 7.93 0.70
N LEU A 225 -3.51 7.17 0.87
CA LEU A 225 -3.88 6.59 2.15
C LEU A 225 -3.71 5.07 2.05
N SER A 226 -2.92 4.48 2.95
CA SER A 226 -2.72 3.03 2.93
C SER A 226 -2.66 2.41 4.32
N LEU A 227 -2.46 1.09 4.40
CA LEU A 227 -2.44 0.36 5.66
C LEU A 227 -1.22 0.76 6.48
N SER A 228 -1.41 1.07 7.77
CA SER A 228 -0.29 1.24 8.69
C SER A 228 0.42 -0.10 8.93
N ALA A 229 1.75 -0.08 8.93
CA ALA A 229 2.59 -1.22 9.25
C ALA A 229 2.60 -1.56 10.75
N THR A 230 2.50 -0.54 11.61
CA THR A 230 2.70 -0.66 13.07
C THR A 230 1.41 -0.54 13.88
N LYS A 231 0.42 0.23 13.40
CA LYS A 231 -0.80 0.52 14.16
C LYS A 231 -1.85 -0.57 13.93
N HIS A 232 -2.10 -1.36 14.97
CA HIS A 232 -3.21 -2.29 15.07
C HIS A 232 -4.18 -1.83 16.16
N LYS A 233 -5.49 -2.03 15.95
CA LYS A 233 -6.48 -1.81 17.03
C LYS A 233 -6.22 -2.79 18.18
N PRO A 234 -6.50 -2.39 19.44
CA PRO A 234 -6.29 -3.24 20.60
C PRO A 234 -7.09 -4.56 20.52
N PRO A 235 -6.58 -5.65 21.13
CA PRO A 235 -7.29 -6.94 21.17
C PRO A 235 -8.64 -6.78 21.88
N GLY A 236 -9.74 -7.25 21.28
CA GLY A 236 -11.07 -7.24 21.90
C GLY A 236 -12.20 -6.71 21.02
N LEU A 237 -11.90 -5.89 20.01
CA LEU A 237 -12.82 -5.64 18.90
C LEU A 237 -12.56 -6.69 17.82
N GLN A 238 -13.43 -7.71 17.76
CA GLN A 238 -13.39 -8.69 16.67
C GLN A 238 -13.41 -7.92 15.34
N PHE A 239 -12.39 -8.16 14.51
CA PHE A 239 -11.91 -7.30 13.41
C PHE A 239 -11.15 -6.06 13.89
N ALA A 240 -9.85 -6.24 14.18
CA ALA A 240 -8.90 -5.14 14.26
C ALA A 240 -8.88 -4.41 12.91
N ARG A 241 -9.73 -3.38 12.77
CA ARG A 241 -9.72 -2.49 11.61
C ARG A 241 -8.32 -1.90 11.52
N ARG A 242 -7.61 -2.22 10.44
CA ARG A 242 -6.25 -1.74 10.20
C ARG A 242 -6.32 -0.22 10.06
N VAL A 243 -5.49 0.48 10.83
CA VAL A 243 -5.42 1.94 10.78
C VAL A 243 -4.90 2.34 9.41
N VAL A 244 -5.52 3.36 8.82
CA VAL A 244 -5.09 3.95 7.56
C VAL A 244 -4.16 5.11 7.89
N SER A 245 -3.07 5.28 7.15
CA SER A 245 -2.14 6.39 7.36
C SER A 245 -1.86 7.11 6.03
N PRO A 246 -1.79 8.46 6.05
CA PRO A 246 -1.45 9.25 4.88
C PRO A 246 0.06 9.18 4.61
N ILE A 247 0.40 9.09 3.33
CA ILE A 247 1.77 9.02 2.83
C ILE A 247 1.91 9.82 1.55
N VAL A 248 3.13 10.29 1.29
CA VAL A 248 3.49 10.84 -0.01
C VAL A 248 4.34 9.80 -0.72
N LEU A 249 3.89 9.34 -1.88
CA LEU A 249 4.62 8.40 -2.72
C LEU A 249 5.11 9.09 -3.96
N THR A 250 6.31 8.76 -4.42
CA THR A 250 6.86 9.26 -5.66
C THR A 250 6.55 8.24 -6.75
N LEU A 251 5.51 8.45 -7.57
CA LEU A 251 5.16 7.49 -8.63
C LEU A 251 6.22 7.42 -9.71
N PHE A 252 6.80 8.57 -10.05
CA PHE A 252 7.96 8.67 -10.91
C PHE A 252 8.85 9.82 -10.46
N THR A 253 10.17 9.63 -10.56
CA THR A 253 11.12 10.74 -10.44
C THR A 253 11.22 11.50 -11.76
N GLU A 254 11.83 12.69 -11.76
CA GLU A 254 12.12 13.43 -13.00
C GLU A 254 13.01 12.61 -13.94
N GLU A 255 14.03 11.93 -13.41
CA GLU A 255 14.89 11.03 -14.18
C GLU A 255 14.10 9.87 -14.81
N GLU A 256 13.27 9.18 -14.01
CA GLU A 256 12.39 8.11 -14.50
C GLU A 256 11.36 8.63 -15.49
N PHE A 257 10.93 9.89 -15.34
CA PHE A 257 9.96 10.49 -16.24
C PHE A 257 10.53 10.59 -17.66
N HIS A 258 11.81 10.95 -17.78
CA HIS A 258 12.51 11.08 -19.06
C HIS A 258 13.04 9.76 -19.64
N LYS A 259 12.97 8.64 -18.90
CA LYS A 259 13.31 7.31 -19.43
C LYS A 259 12.30 6.90 -20.51
N THR A 260 12.76 6.82 -21.76
CA THR A 260 11.92 6.37 -22.88
C THR A 260 11.79 4.85 -22.88
N ALA A 261 10.54 4.36 -22.96
CA ALA A 261 10.25 2.95 -23.21
C ALA A 261 9.77 2.79 -24.66
N HIS A 262 10.49 2.00 -25.46
CA HIS A 262 10.10 1.68 -26.84
C HIS A 262 9.37 0.34 -26.95
N THR A 263 9.45 -0.51 -25.93
CA THR A 263 8.86 -1.84 -25.92
C THR A 263 8.06 -2.12 -24.65
N LEU A 264 7.18 -3.11 -24.70
CA LEU A 264 6.45 -3.55 -23.50
C LEU A 264 7.40 -4.09 -22.42
N THR A 265 8.48 -4.78 -22.82
CA THR A 265 9.48 -5.32 -21.89
C THR A 265 10.22 -4.19 -21.17
N SER A 266 10.67 -3.15 -21.89
CA SER A 266 11.34 -1.99 -21.27
C SER A 266 10.39 -1.20 -20.37
N LEU A 267 9.12 -1.06 -20.74
CA LEU A 267 8.12 -0.41 -19.88
C LEU A 267 7.86 -1.24 -18.61
N ASN A 268 7.73 -2.55 -18.75
CA ASN A 268 7.55 -3.45 -17.63
C ASN A 268 8.78 -3.43 -16.70
N GLN A 269 9.99 -3.28 -17.22
CA GLN A 269 11.20 -3.08 -16.41
C GLN A 269 11.10 -1.80 -15.57
N ILE A 270 10.75 -0.68 -16.19
CA ILE A 270 10.57 0.61 -15.48
C ILE A 270 9.51 0.46 -14.38
N HIS A 271 8.34 -0.09 -14.70
CA HIS A 271 7.27 -0.26 -13.72
C HIS A 271 7.64 -1.25 -12.61
N MET A 272 8.45 -2.27 -12.91
CA MET A 272 8.96 -3.21 -11.93
C MET A 272 9.88 -2.52 -10.91
N GLU A 273 10.84 -1.74 -11.38
CA GLU A 273 11.77 -0.95 -10.55
C GLU A 273 11.02 0.11 -9.74
N GLN A 274 10.08 0.83 -10.36
CA GLN A 274 9.21 1.80 -9.68
C GLN A 274 8.33 1.14 -8.61
N SER A 275 7.76 -0.03 -8.90
CA SER A 275 6.94 -0.76 -7.92
C SER A 275 7.75 -1.13 -6.69
N ALA A 276 8.97 -1.62 -6.88
CA ALA A 276 9.87 -1.93 -5.77
C ALA A 276 10.20 -0.67 -4.95
N ARG A 277 10.56 0.44 -5.64
CA ARG A 277 10.86 1.72 -4.99
C ARG A 277 9.67 2.25 -4.18
N ILE A 278 8.47 2.24 -4.74
CA ILE A 278 7.24 2.73 -4.09
C ILE A 278 6.90 1.88 -2.86
N LEU A 279 7.04 0.56 -2.94
CA LEU A 279 6.78 -0.31 -1.79
C LEU A 279 7.76 -0.04 -0.65
N VAL A 280 9.05 0.14 -0.97
CA VAL A 280 10.07 0.54 0.01
C VAL A 280 9.80 1.94 0.56
N GLU A 281 9.44 2.90 -0.28
CA GLU A 281 9.10 4.28 0.11
C GLU A 281 7.89 4.32 1.06
N ALA A 282 6.87 3.50 0.82
CA ALA A 282 5.72 3.35 1.71
C ALA A 282 6.12 2.76 3.06
N TYR A 283 6.98 1.74 3.05
CA TYR A 283 7.44 1.06 4.26
C TYR A 283 8.29 1.96 5.15
N LEU A 284 9.17 2.77 4.56
CA LEU A 284 9.95 3.79 5.26
C LEU A 284 9.06 4.88 5.91
N GLN A 285 7.79 4.97 5.51
CA GLN A 285 6.77 5.85 6.10
C GLN A 285 5.77 5.10 7.00
N ASP A 286 6.14 3.91 7.52
CA ASP A 286 5.28 3.07 8.38
C ASP A 286 3.96 2.64 7.72
N THR A 287 3.96 2.45 6.40
CA THR A 287 2.78 1.98 5.65
C THR A 287 3.08 0.86 4.68
N LEU A 288 2.02 0.15 4.27
CA LEU A 288 2.09 -1.00 3.40
C LEU A 288 1.02 -0.88 2.33
N ILE A 289 1.43 -0.93 1.07
CA ILE A 289 0.53 -0.81 -0.09
C ILE A 289 -0.04 -2.19 -0.46
N PRO A 290 -1.36 -2.43 -0.34
CA PRO A 290 -2.00 -3.61 -0.88
C PRO A 290 -1.90 -3.68 -2.40
N GLN A 291 -1.92 -4.90 -2.94
CA GLN A 291 -1.84 -5.14 -4.37
C GLN A 291 -2.92 -4.41 -5.20
N VAL A 292 -4.13 -4.27 -4.65
CA VAL A 292 -5.22 -3.53 -5.30
C VAL A 292 -4.90 -2.04 -5.45
N GLU A 293 -4.14 -1.46 -4.51
CA GLU A 293 -3.74 -0.05 -4.59
C GLU A 293 -2.61 0.13 -5.62
N MET A 294 -1.70 -0.84 -5.78
CA MET A 294 -0.70 -0.83 -6.86
C MET A 294 -1.34 -0.82 -8.25
N GLU A 295 -2.47 -1.51 -8.43
CA GLU A 295 -3.27 -1.48 -9.66
C GLU A 295 -3.81 -0.07 -9.96
N LEU A 296 -4.29 0.66 -8.95
CA LEU A 296 -4.77 2.04 -9.10
C LEU A 296 -3.63 3.02 -9.37
N LEU A 297 -2.51 2.92 -8.62
CA LEU A 297 -1.37 3.82 -8.74
C LEU A 297 -0.75 3.77 -10.15
N PHE A 298 -0.66 2.58 -10.74
CA PHE A 298 -0.07 2.38 -12.07
C PHE A 298 -1.11 2.36 -13.22
N LEU A 299 -2.40 2.35 -12.90
CA LEU A 299 -3.49 2.11 -13.87
C LEU A 299 -3.27 0.85 -14.73
N ARG A 300 -2.70 -0.19 -14.11
CA ARG A 300 -2.35 -1.49 -14.70
C ARG A 300 -3.05 -2.61 -13.96
N SER A 301 -3.45 -3.65 -14.68
CA SER A 301 -4.23 -4.74 -14.06
C SER A 301 -3.51 -5.41 -12.90
N TYR A 302 -4.30 -5.86 -11.92
CA TYR A 302 -3.84 -6.59 -10.74
C TYR A 302 -2.78 -7.66 -11.06
N SER A 303 -3.05 -8.53 -12.03
CA SER A 303 -2.17 -9.65 -12.40
C SER A 303 -0.82 -9.19 -12.97
N VAL A 304 -0.80 -8.09 -13.72
CA VAL A 304 0.45 -7.52 -14.25
C VAL A 304 1.30 -7.03 -13.09
N MET A 305 0.71 -6.22 -12.20
CA MET A 305 1.44 -5.65 -11.07
C MET A 305 1.95 -6.77 -10.14
N GLU A 306 1.17 -7.82 -9.93
CA GLU A 306 1.57 -8.97 -9.12
C GLU A 306 2.78 -9.68 -9.74
N GLU A 307 2.75 -9.91 -11.06
CA GLU A 307 3.84 -10.56 -11.76
C GLU A 307 5.11 -9.69 -11.76
N LEU A 308 4.99 -8.37 -11.92
CA LEU A 308 6.14 -7.45 -11.87
C LEU A 308 6.82 -7.48 -10.50
N ILE A 309 6.04 -7.34 -9.43
CA ILE A 309 6.54 -7.38 -8.05
C ILE A 309 7.20 -8.73 -7.75
N ARG A 310 6.56 -9.84 -8.13
CA ARG A 310 7.12 -11.18 -7.99
C ARG A 310 8.42 -11.37 -8.78
N ASN A 311 8.46 -10.89 -10.01
CA ASN A 311 9.63 -11.00 -10.87
C ASN A 311 10.82 -10.19 -10.33
N TYR A 312 10.57 -8.99 -9.80
CA TYR A 312 11.60 -8.20 -9.11
C TYR A 312 12.21 -8.97 -7.94
N MET A 313 11.36 -9.50 -7.04
CA MET A 313 11.80 -10.30 -5.89
C MET A 313 12.64 -11.51 -6.33
N ASN A 314 12.28 -12.17 -7.43
CA ASN A 314 13.01 -13.32 -7.97
C ASN A 314 14.34 -12.94 -8.63
N ILE A 315 14.40 -11.86 -9.42
CA ILE A 315 15.63 -11.41 -10.08
C ILE A 315 16.68 -11.01 -9.03
N HIS A 316 16.22 -10.32 -7.99
CA HIS A 316 17.11 -9.70 -7.01
C HIS A 316 17.31 -10.54 -5.75
N GLN A 317 16.55 -11.62 -5.57
CA GLN A 317 16.53 -12.42 -4.34
C GLN A 317 16.30 -11.54 -3.11
N VAL A 318 15.29 -10.67 -3.19
CA VAL A 318 14.84 -9.79 -2.11
C VAL A 318 13.34 -9.95 -1.88
N ILE A 319 12.88 -9.56 -0.69
CA ILE A 319 11.45 -9.52 -0.36
C ILE A 319 11.03 -8.07 -0.24
N LEU A 320 9.97 -7.70 -0.94
CA LEU A 320 9.41 -6.35 -0.87
C LEU A 320 8.41 -6.24 0.30
N PRO A 321 8.38 -5.09 1.00
CA PRO A 321 7.44 -4.86 2.08
C PRO A 321 6.03 -4.66 1.51
N THR A 322 5.16 -5.62 1.80
CA THR A 322 3.75 -5.64 1.39
C THR A 322 2.92 -6.05 2.61
N PRO A 323 1.59 -5.83 2.62
CA PRO A 323 0.74 -6.35 3.69
C PRO A 323 0.87 -7.87 3.87
N GLY A 324 1.16 -8.61 2.79
CA GLY A 324 1.32 -10.06 2.82
C GLY A 324 2.64 -10.53 3.41
N THR A 325 3.71 -9.73 3.31
CA THR A 325 5.03 -10.05 3.87
C THR A 325 5.19 -9.52 5.29
N ILE A 326 4.77 -8.29 5.58
CA ILE A 326 5.00 -7.66 6.89
C ILE A 326 3.94 -8.06 7.93
N LEU A 327 2.66 -8.17 7.54
CA LEU A 327 1.56 -8.48 8.48
C LEU A 327 1.13 -9.95 8.45
N ASP A 328 1.89 -10.81 7.77
CA ASP A 328 1.52 -12.20 7.45
C ASP A 328 0.09 -12.33 6.89
N ALA A 329 -0.41 -11.27 6.25
CA ALA A 329 -1.79 -11.16 5.79
C ALA A 329 -2.04 -11.87 4.45
N GLY A 330 -1.00 -12.47 3.87
CA GLY A 330 -1.00 -13.04 2.54
C GLY A 330 -0.37 -14.43 2.50
N ARG A 331 -0.73 -15.20 1.48
CA ARG A 331 -0.16 -16.53 1.19
C ARG A 331 1.19 -16.43 0.47
N ALA A 332 1.95 -15.35 0.60
CA ALA A 332 3.12 -15.12 -0.25
C ALA A 332 4.23 -16.15 0.08
N MET A 333 4.25 -17.27 -0.64
CA MET A 333 5.20 -18.37 -0.40
C MET A 333 6.62 -18.06 -0.81
N THR A 334 6.80 -17.06 -1.68
CA THR A 334 8.11 -16.63 -2.17
C THR A 334 9.03 -16.15 -1.05
N HIS A 335 8.51 -15.48 -0.03
CA HIS A 335 9.35 -14.99 1.07
C HIS A 335 9.79 -16.11 2.01
N LYS A 336 8.94 -17.12 2.26
CA LYS A 336 9.27 -18.25 3.14
C LYS A 336 10.35 -19.13 2.53
N ARG A 337 10.24 -19.38 1.22
CA ARG A 337 11.28 -20.08 0.46
C ARG A 337 12.62 -19.36 0.54
N MET A 338 12.63 -18.05 0.29
CA MET A 338 13.87 -17.26 0.34
C MET A 338 14.48 -17.24 1.75
N ILE A 339 13.68 -17.06 2.80
CA ILE A 339 14.16 -17.13 4.20
C ILE A 339 14.82 -18.48 4.49
N VAL A 340 14.21 -19.58 4.05
CA VAL A 340 14.76 -20.94 4.22
C VAL A 340 16.04 -21.11 3.39
N GLU A 341 16.06 -20.69 2.13
CA GLU A 341 17.22 -20.77 1.23
C GLU A 341 18.43 -20.01 1.78
N GLU A 342 18.23 -18.81 2.32
CA GLU A 342 19.29 -18.00 2.95
C GLU A 342 19.78 -18.64 4.26
N SER A 343 18.87 -19.20 5.07
CA SER A 343 19.24 -19.91 6.30
C SER A 343 20.04 -21.19 6.02
N VAL A 344 19.64 -21.95 5.00
CA VAL A 344 20.39 -23.14 4.53
C VAL A 344 21.76 -22.73 3.98
N SER A 345 21.88 -21.53 3.41
CA SER A 345 23.15 -20.95 2.94
C SER A 345 24.05 -20.42 4.06
N GLY A 346 23.59 -20.46 5.32
CA GLY A 346 24.37 -20.12 6.51
C GLY A 346 24.23 -18.69 7.02
N LEU A 347 23.27 -17.90 6.52
CA LEU A 347 23.02 -16.55 7.06
C LEU A 347 22.33 -16.62 8.43
N PHE A 348 22.69 -15.70 9.33
CA PHE A 348 22.05 -15.57 10.63
C PHE A 348 20.67 -14.92 10.53
N THR A 349 19.77 -15.20 11.49
CA THR A 349 18.42 -14.61 11.56
C THR A 349 18.44 -13.09 11.40
N SER A 350 19.37 -12.38 12.03
CA SER A 350 19.48 -10.92 11.95
C SER A 350 19.85 -10.42 10.55
N GLU A 351 20.68 -11.17 9.83
CA GLU A 351 21.10 -10.86 8.47
C GLU A 351 19.96 -11.11 7.48
N ILE A 352 19.27 -12.24 7.64
CA ILE A 352 18.07 -12.56 6.88
C ILE A 352 17.01 -11.49 7.13
N ALA A 353 16.70 -11.19 8.39
CA ALA A 353 15.72 -10.17 8.79
C ALA A 353 15.99 -8.82 8.12
N ARG A 354 17.25 -8.37 8.10
CA ARG A 354 17.65 -7.13 7.41
C ARG A 354 17.48 -7.23 5.89
N LYS A 355 17.88 -8.35 5.28
CA LYS A 355 17.77 -8.59 3.83
C LYS A 355 16.31 -8.71 3.36
N THR A 356 15.45 -9.24 4.22
CA THR A 356 14.05 -9.53 3.91
C THR A 356 13.07 -8.49 4.48
N TYR A 357 13.56 -7.44 5.15
CA TYR A 357 12.76 -6.42 5.87
C TYR A 357 11.75 -7.02 6.86
N HIS A 358 12.12 -8.10 7.53
CA HIS A 358 11.30 -8.73 8.55
C HIS A 358 11.85 -8.39 9.95
N ALA A 359 10.98 -8.46 10.95
CA ALA A 359 11.42 -8.53 12.33
C ALA A 359 12.18 -9.86 12.54
N PRO A 360 13.30 -9.89 13.29
CA PRO A 360 14.02 -11.12 13.59
C PRO A 360 13.10 -12.22 14.16
N GLU A 361 12.10 -11.84 14.96
CA GLU A 361 11.11 -12.74 15.56
C GLU A 361 10.24 -13.42 14.49
N SER A 362 9.89 -12.71 13.41
CA SER A 362 9.14 -13.26 12.29
C SER A 362 9.98 -14.27 11.50
N VAL A 363 11.26 -13.95 11.26
CA VAL A 363 12.20 -14.88 10.60
C VAL A 363 12.36 -16.15 11.44
N ASP A 364 12.59 -16.01 12.74
CA ASP A 364 12.70 -17.16 13.66
C ASP A 364 11.42 -18.01 13.67
N ALA A 365 10.23 -17.39 13.62
CA ALA A 365 8.98 -18.14 13.55
C ALA A 365 8.89 -19.00 12.28
N TYR A 366 9.38 -18.50 11.14
CA TYR A 366 9.45 -19.26 9.89
C TYR A 366 10.48 -20.39 9.96
N LEU A 367 11.67 -20.10 10.46
CA LEU A 367 12.74 -21.09 10.59
C LEU A 367 12.36 -22.20 11.59
N LYS A 368 11.67 -21.88 12.69
CA LYS A 368 11.14 -22.88 13.64
C LYS A 368 10.14 -23.83 12.99
N VAL A 369 9.23 -23.32 12.14
CA VAL A 369 8.29 -24.18 11.41
C VAL A 369 9.05 -25.08 10.43
N PHE A 370 10.03 -24.53 9.70
CA PHE A 370 10.86 -25.31 8.79
C PHE A 370 11.65 -26.41 9.50
N GLN A 371 12.32 -26.09 10.62
CA GLN A 371 13.03 -27.07 11.47
C GLN A 371 12.08 -28.16 11.98
N SER A 372 10.86 -27.78 12.39
CA SER A 372 9.84 -28.75 12.80
C SER A 372 9.49 -29.71 11.65
N VAL A 373 9.35 -29.20 10.43
CA VAL A 373 9.09 -30.03 9.23
C VAL A 373 10.29 -30.93 8.91
N LEU A 374 11.53 -30.45 9.01
CA LEU A 374 12.74 -31.25 8.83
C LEU A 374 12.84 -32.41 9.84
N ILE A 375 12.53 -32.14 11.11
CA ILE A 375 12.54 -33.18 12.15
C ILE A 375 11.43 -34.20 11.88
N LEU A 376 10.21 -33.74 11.57
CA LEU A 376 9.09 -34.64 11.29
C LEU A 376 9.32 -35.47 10.03
N SER A 377 10.00 -34.93 9.02
CA SER A 377 10.35 -35.66 7.80
C SER A 377 11.44 -36.69 8.06
N LEU A 378 12.40 -36.40 8.96
CA LEU A 378 13.36 -37.38 9.45
C LEU A 378 12.69 -38.60 10.10
N TYR A 379 11.54 -38.43 10.74
CA TYR A 379 10.75 -39.53 11.33
C TYR A 379 9.67 -40.10 10.39
N GLU A 380 9.71 -39.75 9.09
CA GLU A 380 8.80 -40.29 8.06
C GLU A 380 7.31 -40.05 8.38
N MET A 381 7.01 -38.95 9.08
CA MET A 381 5.65 -38.61 9.46
C MET A 381 4.80 -38.20 8.24
N PRO A 382 3.55 -38.66 8.10
CA PRO A 382 2.68 -38.23 7.01
C PRO A 382 2.30 -36.74 7.09
N ILE A 383 2.17 -36.07 5.94
CA ILE A 383 1.82 -34.64 5.81
C ILE A 383 0.57 -34.24 6.62
N PRO A 384 -0.55 -35.01 6.62
CA PRO A 384 -1.72 -34.66 7.44
C PRO A 384 -1.42 -34.62 8.94
N LEU A 385 -0.52 -35.47 9.41
CA LEU A 385 -0.13 -35.54 10.81
C LEU A 385 0.86 -34.42 11.16
N MET A 386 1.80 -34.12 10.26
CA MET A 386 2.69 -32.95 10.38
C MET A 386 1.88 -31.65 10.52
N ALA A 387 0.85 -31.46 9.68
CA ALA A 387 -0.05 -30.31 9.75
C ALA A 387 -0.74 -30.19 11.11
N ARG A 388 -1.20 -31.33 11.66
CA ARG A 388 -1.84 -31.38 12.99
C ARG A 388 -0.87 -31.05 14.12
N VAL A 389 0.35 -31.60 14.09
CA VAL A 389 1.38 -31.40 15.12
C VAL A 389 1.89 -29.96 15.12
N THR A 390 2.09 -29.39 13.94
CA THR A 390 2.60 -28.01 13.78
C THR A 390 1.51 -26.94 13.91
N GLY A 391 0.22 -27.34 13.92
CA GLY A 391 -0.90 -26.40 13.88
C GLY A 391 -0.99 -25.59 12.59
N ARG A 392 -0.44 -26.10 11.48
CA ARG A 392 -0.37 -25.42 10.18
C ARG A 392 -1.25 -26.10 9.14
N GLY A 393 -1.61 -25.37 8.07
CA GLY A 393 -2.37 -25.94 6.96
C GLY A 393 -1.54 -26.93 6.14
N GLN A 394 -2.17 -27.98 5.60
CA GLN A 394 -1.49 -29.03 4.83
C GLN A 394 -0.72 -28.49 3.62
N ALA A 395 -1.31 -27.55 2.86
CA ALA A 395 -0.64 -26.91 1.73
C ALA A 395 0.70 -26.24 2.12
N LEU A 396 0.76 -25.63 3.30
CA LEU A 396 2.00 -25.01 3.80
C LEU A 396 3.07 -26.06 4.14
N ILE A 397 2.65 -27.22 4.66
CA ILE A 397 3.57 -28.33 4.95
C ILE A 397 4.10 -28.94 3.65
N GLU A 398 3.24 -29.12 2.64
CA GLU A 398 3.65 -29.60 1.31
C GLU A 398 4.71 -28.70 0.68
N GLU A 399 4.54 -27.38 0.81
CA GLU A 399 5.49 -26.38 0.33
C GLU A 399 6.84 -26.46 1.06
N TYR A 400 6.84 -26.58 2.40
CA TYR A 400 8.08 -26.80 3.14
C TYR A 400 8.75 -28.12 2.77
N MET A 401 7.98 -29.20 2.57
CA MET A 401 8.51 -30.50 2.12
C MET A 401 9.17 -30.41 0.74
N ALA A 402 8.64 -29.59 -0.16
CA ALA A 402 9.28 -29.34 -1.46
C ALA A 402 10.67 -28.70 -1.28
N LEU A 403 10.81 -27.75 -0.33
CA LEU A 403 12.11 -27.15 0.00
C LEU A 403 13.05 -28.16 0.66
N VAL A 404 12.55 -29.00 1.56
CA VAL A 404 13.36 -30.08 2.15
C VAL A 404 13.91 -30.99 1.06
N ASN A 405 13.06 -31.44 0.14
CA ASN A 405 13.49 -32.32 -0.95
C ASN A 405 14.46 -31.63 -1.94
N GLN A 406 14.36 -30.31 -2.09
CA GLN A 406 15.25 -29.53 -2.94
C GLN A 406 16.65 -29.38 -2.34
N HIS A 407 16.76 -29.16 -1.03
CA HIS A 407 18.03 -28.86 -0.36
C HIS A 407 18.67 -30.08 0.33
N PHE A 408 17.89 -31.10 0.67
CA PHE A 408 18.33 -32.26 1.42
C PHE A 408 17.92 -33.57 0.72
N PRO A 409 18.68 -34.04 -0.27
CA PRO A 409 18.38 -35.26 -1.04
C PRO A 409 18.36 -36.54 -0.21
N ASN A 410 18.98 -36.57 0.98
CA ASN A 410 19.05 -37.76 1.82
C ASN A 410 18.91 -37.43 3.32
N ARG A 411 18.49 -38.43 4.12
CA ARG A 411 18.31 -38.29 5.58
C ARG A 411 19.60 -37.90 6.30
N ASN A 412 20.76 -38.30 5.79
CA ASN A 412 22.05 -38.02 6.44
C ASN A 412 22.40 -36.52 6.38
N GLU A 413 22.05 -35.84 5.29
CA GLU A 413 22.24 -34.40 5.16
C GLU A 413 21.28 -33.62 6.07
N ILE A 414 20.03 -34.08 6.22
CA ILE A 414 19.11 -33.49 7.19
C ILE A 414 19.66 -33.64 8.62
N LYS A 415 20.15 -34.83 8.98
CA LYS A 415 20.79 -35.07 10.30
C LYS A 415 21.99 -34.15 10.51
N ARG A 416 22.88 -34.03 9.52
CA ARG A 416 24.07 -33.18 9.60
C ARG A 416 23.70 -31.71 9.82
N TYR A 417 22.78 -31.18 9.02
CA TYR A 417 22.32 -29.80 9.14
C TYR A 417 21.72 -29.50 10.52
N LEU A 418 20.87 -30.40 11.03
CA LEU A 418 20.28 -30.20 12.35
C LEU A 418 21.30 -30.33 13.49
N MET A 419 22.31 -31.19 13.36
CA MET A 419 23.43 -31.27 14.31
C MET A 419 24.29 -30.00 14.31
N GLU A 420 24.56 -29.41 13.14
CA GLU A 420 25.26 -28.13 13.01
C GLU A 420 24.48 -26.98 13.67
N GLN A 421 23.15 -27.09 13.74
CA GLN A 421 22.26 -26.16 14.44
C GLN A 421 22.14 -26.46 15.95
N GLY A 422 22.89 -27.43 16.48
CA GLY A 422 22.95 -27.75 17.91
C GLY A 422 21.85 -28.70 18.41
N LEU A 423 21.17 -29.44 17.52
CA LEU A 423 20.21 -30.46 17.92
C LEU A 423 20.88 -31.82 18.07
N GLU A 424 20.74 -32.43 19.25
CA GLU A 424 21.14 -33.82 19.48
C GLU A 424 20.12 -34.77 18.85
N ILE A 425 20.47 -35.34 17.69
CA ILE A 425 19.67 -36.34 17.00
C ILE A 425 20.29 -37.71 17.24
N VAL A 426 19.55 -38.56 17.96
CA VAL A 426 19.92 -39.96 18.22
C VAL A 426 19.68 -40.84 16.99
#